data_AF-A0A1M7FPH4-F1
#
_entry.id   AF-A0A1M7FPH4-F1
#
_cell.length_a   1.000
_cell.length_b   1.000
_cell.length_c   1.000
_cell.angle_alpha   90.00
_cell.angle_beta   90.00
_cell.angle_gamma   90.00
#
_symmetry.space_group_name_H-M   'P 1'
#
loop_
_entity.id
_entity.type
_entity.pdbx_description
1 polymer ?
#
loop_
_entity_poly.entity_id
_entity_poly.type
_entity_poly.pdbx_seq_one_letter_code
_entity_poly.pdbx_strand_id
1 'polypeptide(L)'
;MFKEDSFLDDFGVPCLKAQGNVSFLGILDMPDNSVDFSGAGALSTDYSLTYLTTEVSFKRDDVITVNRVKYTARGAGEKQDDGVFSKVMLQK
;
A
#
# COMPACT_ATOMS: atom_id res chain seq x y z
N MET A 1 18.36 18.99 3.89
CA MET A 1 18.15 17.55 4.09
C MET A 1 16.66 17.36 4.31
N PHE A 2 15.93 16.97 3.27
CA PHE A 2 14.49 16.72 3.39
C PHE A 2 14.33 15.45 4.20
N LYS A 3 13.66 15.55 5.35
CA LYS A 3 13.45 14.43 6.25
C LYS A 3 12.43 13.52 5.57
N GLU A 4 12.80 12.28 5.28
CA GLU A 4 11.95 11.34 4.51
C GLU A 4 10.59 11.11 5.19
N ASP A 5 10.54 11.26 6.52
CA ASP A 5 9.32 11.24 7.32
C ASP A 5 8.32 12.34 6.92
N SER A 6 8.79 13.53 6.55
CA SER A 6 7.92 14.69 6.26
C SER A 6 7.07 14.51 5.01
N PHE A 7 7.51 13.68 4.06
CA PHE A 7 6.72 13.40 2.86
C PHE A 7 5.53 12.47 3.17
N LEU A 8 5.76 11.46 4.01
CA LEU A 8 4.69 10.58 4.48
C LEU A 8 3.81 11.22 5.54
N ASP A 9 4.32 12.18 6.30
CA ASP A 9 3.52 12.95 7.26
C ASP A 9 2.50 13.85 6.54
N ASP A 10 2.87 14.41 5.37
CA ASP A 10 2.01 15.31 4.59
C ASP A 10 1.06 14.57 3.63
N PHE A 11 1.53 13.49 2.98
CA PHE A 11 0.75 12.75 1.95
C PHE A 11 0.38 11.32 2.34
N GLY A 12 0.97 10.78 3.40
CA GLY A 12 0.75 9.41 3.83
C GLY A 12 -0.60 9.23 4.51
N VAL A 13 -1.20 8.06 4.30
CA VAL A 13 -2.38 7.61 5.02
C VAL A 13 -1.97 6.64 6.13
N PRO A 14 -2.65 6.67 7.28
CA PRO A 14 -2.38 5.73 8.37
C PRO A 14 -2.73 4.31 7.92
N CYS A 15 -1.73 3.45 8.00
CA CYS A 15 -1.82 2.04 7.66
C CYS A 15 -1.54 1.20 8.91
N LEU A 16 -2.26 0.09 9.03
CA LEU A 16 -2.08 -0.87 10.11
C LEU A 16 -1.93 -2.26 9.51
N LYS A 17 -0.76 -2.87 9.68
CA LYS A 17 -0.57 -4.28 9.37
C LYS A 17 -1.20 -5.10 10.50
N ALA A 18 -2.21 -5.91 10.17
CA ALA A 18 -2.88 -6.74 11.15
C ALA A 18 -1.92 -7.81 11.73
N GLN A 19 -1.03 -8.33 10.89
CA GLN A 19 0.02 -9.24 11.34
C GLN A 19 1.12 -8.45 12.06
N GLY A 20 1.23 -8.64 13.37
CA GLY A 20 2.21 -7.94 14.21
C GLY A 20 1.74 -6.57 14.74
N ASN A 21 0.52 -6.14 14.39
CA ASN A 21 -0.10 -4.90 14.86
C ASN A 21 0.80 -3.66 14.68
N VAL A 22 1.44 -3.58 13.52
CA VAL A 22 2.41 -2.52 13.18
C VAL A 22 1.67 -1.37 12.50
N SER A 23 1.67 -0.20 13.13
CA SER A 23 1.16 1.05 12.56
C SER A 23 2.28 1.77 11.82
N PHE A 24 2.03 2.17 10.57
CA PHE A 24 2.98 2.90 9.74
C PHE A 24 2.23 3.86 8.80
N LEU A 25 2.96 4.77 8.17
CA LEU A 25 2.42 5.65 7.13
C LEU A 25 2.78 5.11 5.75
N GLY A 26 1.83 5.15 4.83
CA GLY A 26 2.05 4.74 3.44
C GLY A 26 1.18 5.52 2.49
N ILE A 27 1.55 5.57 1.22
CA ILE A 27 0.80 6.23 0.16
C ILE A 27 0.03 5.15 -0.60
N LEU A 28 -1.29 5.22 -0.53
CA LEU A 28 -2.17 4.36 -1.30
C LEU A 28 -2.43 4.99 -2.66
N ASP A 29 -1.79 4.43 -3.67
CA ASP A 29 -2.06 4.72 -5.06
C ASP A 29 -3.22 3.82 -5.53
N MET A 30 -4.38 4.43 -5.70
CA MET A 30 -5.52 3.78 -6.30
C MET A 30 -5.35 3.81 -7.83
N PRO A 31 -5.56 2.70 -8.53
CA PRO A 31 -5.58 2.75 -9.99
C PRO A 31 -6.72 3.70 -10.37
N ASP A 32 -6.42 4.64 -11.26
CA ASP A 32 -7.45 5.47 -11.88
C ASP A 32 -8.54 4.51 -12.38
N ASN A 33 -9.75 4.62 -11.84
CA ASN A 33 -10.89 3.86 -12.32
C ASN A 33 -11.23 4.41 -13.71
N SER A 34 -10.43 4.00 -14.70
CA SER A 34 -10.67 4.23 -16.10
C SER A 34 -11.86 3.34 -16.50
N VAL A 35 -13.05 3.86 -16.19
CA VAL A 35 -14.36 3.59 -16.78
C VAL A 35 -14.56 2.18 -17.32
N ASP A 36 -15.29 1.35 -16.56
CA ASP A 36 -15.88 0.10 -17.04
C ASP A 36 -16.78 0.40 -18.25
N PHE A 37 -16.27 0.13 -19.45
CA PHE A 37 -17.05 0.19 -20.71
C PHE A 37 -17.63 -1.17 -21.12
N SER A 38 -17.49 -2.21 -20.29
CA SER A 38 -17.65 -3.58 -20.76
C SER A 38 -18.26 -4.55 -19.75
N GLY A 39 -19.26 -4.15 -18.95
CA GLY A 39 -20.39 -5.01 -18.52
C GLY A 39 -20.06 -6.39 -17.91
N ALA A 40 -18.83 -6.62 -17.45
CA ALA A 40 -18.28 -7.92 -17.11
C ALA A 40 -17.43 -7.80 -15.84
N GLY A 41 -18.06 -7.35 -14.76
CA GLY A 41 -18.18 -8.14 -13.53
C GLY A 41 -16.94 -8.64 -12.79
N ALA A 42 -15.73 -8.18 -13.07
CA ALA A 42 -14.56 -8.48 -12.25
C ALA A 42 -13.53 -7.34 -12.26
N LEU A 43 -13.89 -6.22 -11.63
CA LEU A 43 -12.95 -5.19 -11.22
C LEU A 43 -12.08 -5.75 -10.08
N SER A 44 -11.07 -6.55 -10.41
CA SER A 44 -9.92 -6.71 -9.52
C SER A 44 -9.22 -5.35 -9.48
N THR A 45 -9.61 -4.50 -8.54
CA THR A 45 -8.97 -3.21 -8.37
C THR A 45 -7.60 -3.44 -7.74
N ASP A 46 -6.57 -3.35 -8.57
CA ASP A 46 -5.16 -3.45 -8.17
C ASP A 46 -4.73 -2.17 -7.47
N TYR A 47 -4.74 -2.15 -6.14
CA TYR A 47 -4.23 -1.02 -5.38
C TYR A 47 -2.72 -1.18 -5.19
N SER A 48 -1.97 -0.09 -5.16
CA SER A 48 -0.56 -0.14 -4.78
C SER A 48 -0.26 0.74 -3.59
N LEU A 49 0.43 0.18 -2.61
CA LEU A 49 0.80 0.87 -1.39
C LEU A 49 2.32 1.06 -1.38
N THR A 50 2.75 2.32 -1.34
CA THR A 50 4.16 2.69 -1.17
C THR A 50 4.40 3.03 0.30
N TYR A 51 5.43 2.46 0.90
CA TYR A 51 5.72 2.61 2.33
C TYR A 51 7.24 2.55 2.57
N LEU A 52 7.70 2.95 3.76
CA LEU A 52 9.12 2.86 4.12
C LEU A 52 9.56 1.41 4.32
N THR A 53 10.58 0.99 3.60
CA THR A 53 11.12 -0.39 3.64
C THR A 53 11.57 -0.81 5.04
N THR A 54 12.01 0.15 5.86
CA THR A 54 12.51 -0.06 7.22
C THR A 54 11.40 -0.23 8.26
N GLU A 55 10.21 0.31 8.01
CA GLU A 55 9.08 0.31 8.96
C GLU A 55 8.36 -1.04 8.98
N VAL A 56 8.15 -1.64 7.80
CA VAL A 56 7.31 -2.83 7.68
C VAL A 56 7.74 -3.72 6.51
N SER A 57 7.49 -5.01 6.63
CA SER A 57 7.66 -5.98 5.54
C SER A 57 6.36 -6.76 5.34
N PHE A 58 6.00 -6.96 4.07
CA PHE A 58 4.81 -7.69 3.68
C PHE A 58 5.16 -9.04 3.06
N LYS A 59 4.24 -9.99 3.25
CA LYS A 59 4.19 -11.25 2.53
C LYS A 59 2.87 -11.34 1.78
N ARG A 60 2.79 -12.29 0.86
CA ARG A 60 1.52 -12.64 0.22
C ARG A 60 0.50 -13.05 1.28
N ASP A 61 -0.73 -12.59 1.11
CA ASP A 61 -1.87 -12.80 2.02
C ASP A 61 -1.81 -12.00 3.34
N ASP A 62 -0.83 -11.12 3.52
CA ASP A 62 -0.84 -10.22 4.67
C ASP A 62 -2.05 -9.28 4.64
N VAL A 63 -2.69 -9.11 5.78
CA VAL A 63 -3.82 -8.19 5.93
C VAL A 63 -3.31 -6.82 6.35
N ILE A 64 -3.67 -5.79 5.57
CA ILE A 64 -3.37 -4.39 5.86
C ILE A 64 -4.67 -3.61 5.94
N THR A 65 -4.79 -2.75 6.94
CA THR A 65 -5.88 -1.79 7.05
C THR A 65 -5.34 -0.42 6.70
N VAL A 66 -5.75 0.13 5.56
CA VAL A 66 -5.35 1.46 5.09
C VAL A 66 -6.54 2.39 5.27
N ASN A 67 -6.40 3.46 6.06
CA ASN A 67 -7.47 4.41 6.34
C ASN A 67 -8.80 3.74 6.76
N ARG A 68 -8.72 2.76 7.69
CA ARG A 68 -9.85 1.93 8.17
C ARG A 68 -10.47 0.96 7.15
N VAL A 69 -9.92 0.86 5.94
CA VAL A 69 -10.35 -0.10 4.93
C VAL A 69 -9.38 -1.28 4.92
N LYS A 70 -9.91 -2.49 4.99
CA LYS A 70 -9.11 -3.73 4.96
C LYS A 70 -8.77 -4.11 3.53
N TYR A 71 -7.51 -4.46 3.31
CA TYR A 71 -6.92 -4.96 2.08
C TYR A 71 -6.05 -6.17 2.38
N THR A 72 -5.73 -6.93 1.34
CA THR A 72 -4.84 -8.08 1.40
C THR A 72 -3.67 -7.88 0.45
N ALA A 73 -2.44 -8.10 0.93
CA ALA A 73 -1.24 -8.03 0.10
C ALA A 73 -1.18 -9.20 -0.88
N ARG A 74 -0.94 -8.89 -2.16
CA ARG A 74 -0.83 -9.90 -3.21
C ARG A 74 0.57 -10.52 -3.30
N GLY A 75 1.56 -9.90 -2.68
CA GLY A 75 2.96 -10.32 -2.74
C GLY A 75 3.81 -9.73 -1.64
N ALA A 76 5.12 -9.94 -1.74
CA ALA A 76 6.09 -9.24 -0.93
C ALA A 76 6.26 -7.79 -1.45
N GLY A 77 6.69 -6.90 -0.57
CA GLY A 77 7.04 -5.54 -0.98
C GLY A 77 8.26 -5.52 -1.90
N GLU A 78 8.11 -4.89 -3.05
CA GLU A 78 9.17 -4.65 -4.01
C GLU A 78 9.87 -3.34 -3.66
N LYS A 79 11.18 -3.38 -3.43
CA LYS A 79 11.97 -2.18 -3.14
C LYS A 79 12.01 -1.29 -4.37
N GLN A 80 11.72 -0.01 -4.21
CA GLN A 80 11.86 0.99 -5.26
C GLN A 80 13.21 1.69 -5.20
N ASP A 81 13.83 1.85 -6.37
CA ASP A 81 14.98 2.70 -6.67
C ASP A 81 16.15 2.55 -5.67
N ASP A 82 16.22 3.40 -4.65
CA ASP A 82 17.27 3.45 -3.63
C ASP A 82 17.03 2.46 -2.45
N GLY A 83 15.88 1.79 -2.43
CA GLY A 83 15.48 0.84 -1.38
C GLY A 83 14.92 1.47 -0.11
N VAL A 84 14.85 2.80 -0.05
CA VAL A 84 14.20 3.57 1.03
C VAL A 84 12.70 3.27 1.09
N PHE A 85 12.04 3.27 -0.08
CA PHE A 85 10.62 2.93 -0.20
C PHE A 85 10.44 1.54 -0.81
N SER A 86 9.38 0.87 -0.39
CA SER A 86 8.89 -0.36 -0.98
C SER A 86 7.45 -0.18 -1.44
N LYS A 87 7.09 -0.84 -2.53
CA LYS A 87 5.74 -0.87 -3.09
C LYS A 87 5.19 -2.29 -2.98
N VAL A 88 3.97 -2.42 -2.47
CA VAL A 88 3.26 -3.69 -2.42
C VAL A 88 1.92 -3.55 -3.16
N MET A 89 1.58 -4.55 -3.97
CA MET A 89 0.25 -4.63 -4.56
C MET A 89 -0.74 -5.17 -3.54
N LEU A 90 -1.87 -4.49 -3.42
CA LEU A 90 -2.99 -4.81 -2.55
C LEU A 90 -4.22 -5.16 -3.40
N GLN A 91 -5.03 -6.04 -2.86
CA GLN A 91 -6.34 -6.40 -3.40
C GLN A 91 -7.39 -6.27 -2.31
N LYS A 92 -8.63 -6.02 -2.71
CA LYS A 92 -9.78 -5.96 -1.83
C LYS A 92 -10.62 -7.23 -1.94
#